data_AF-A0A5J5IQ33-F1
#
_entry.id   AF-A0A5J5IQ33-F1
#
_cell.length_a   1.000
_cell.length_b   1.000
_cell.length_c   1.000
_cell.angle_alpha   90.00
_cell.angle_beta   90.00
_cell.angle_gamma   90.00
#
_symmetry.space_group_name_H-M   'P 1'
#
loop_
_entity.id
_entity.type
_entity.pdbx_description
1 polymer ?
#
loop_
_entity_poly.entity_id
_entity_poly.type
_entity_poly.pdbx_seq_one_letter_code
_entity_poly.pdbx_strand_id
1 'polypeptide(L)'
;MRGSMSRTMVGGGVAVAALLLSGCGPEGMDPVPESPDAAASSPVATPTETPTPTTTPDPWAGHFDDVVSSAEESYVTQFWGSFGDPGGVGPSRNENSTLEPGPYGVSVACAGPDSVMATVESSAGVPLVESMAVPCSADSTMETALPAVDLPDRGLVVTLDSEREPGAYLIRITQQE
;
A
#
# COMPACT_ATOMS: atom_id res chain seq x y z
N MET A 1 -48.14 11.98 -12.78
CA MET A 1 -47.73 11.35 -14.06
C MET A 1 -46.39 10.66 -13.82
N ARG A 2 -46.32 9.36 -14.14
CA ARG A 2 -45.16 8.55 -14.62
C ARG A 2 -43.77 8.83 -13.99
N GLY A 3 -43.02 7.86 -13.48
CA GLY A 3 -43.15 6.40 -13.51
C GLY A 3 -41.90 5.79 -12.89
N SER A 4 -42.10 4.67 -12.20
CA SER A 4 -41.09 3.77 -11.65
C SER A 4 -40.19 3.18 -12.73
N MET A 5 -38.92 2.89 -12.41
CA MET A 5 -38.16 1.81 -13.05
C MET A 5 -37.04 1.31 -12.15
N SER A 6 -37.33 0.23 -11.43
CA SER A 6 -36.37 -0.72 -10.88
C SER A 6 -35.59 -1.39 -12.02
N ARG A 7 -34.28 -1.61 -11.85
CA ARG A 7 -33.53 -2.65 -12.57
C ARG A 7 -32.64 -3.40 -11.60
N THR A 8 -33.14 -4.56 -11.18
CA THR A 8 -32.34 -5.68 -10.68
C THR A 8 -31.78 -6.41 -11.90
N MET A 9 -30.47 -6.65 -11.96
CA MET A 9 -29.89 -7.61 -12.90
C MET A 9 -29.18 -8.72 -12.14
N VAL A 10 -29.65 -9.92 -12.42
CA VAL A 10 -29.22 -11.23 -11.96
C VAL A 10 -28.16 -11.76 -12.92
N GLY A 11 -27.17 -12.47 -12.36
CA GLY A 11 -26.75 -13.76 -12.91
C GLY A 11 -25.35 -13.81 -13.53
N GLY A 12 -24.62 -14.87 -13.17
CA GLY A 12 -23.48 -15.34 -13.94
C GLY A 12 -22.44 -16.10 -13.11
N GLY A 13 -22.78 -17.31 -12.64
CA GLY A 13 -21.82 -18.21 -12.01
C GLY A 13 -20.94 -18.92 -13.05
N VAL A 14 -19.73 -19.32 -12.63
CA VAL A 14 -18.97 -20.42 -13.24
C VAL A 14 -18.31 -21.21 -12.11
N ALA A 15 -18.74 -22.45 -11.96
CA ALA A 15 -18.04 -23.52 -11.24
C ALA A 15 -17.39 -24.47 -12.28
N VAL A 16 -16.70 -25.52 -11.78
CA VAL A 16 -16.09 -26.68 -12.49
C VAL A 16 -14.55 -26.61 -12.48
N ALA A 17 -13.78 -27.64 -12.11
CA ALA A 17 -14.03 -28.93 -11.45
C ALA A 17 -12.71 -29.53 -10.95
N ALA A 18 -12.79 -30.32 -9.88
CA ALA A 18 -11.73 -31.21 -9.43
C ALA A 18 -11.79 -32.54 -10.20
N LEU A 19 -10.66 -32.99 -10.76
CA LEU A 19 -10.50 -34.29 -11.38
C LEU A 19 -9.64 -35.19 -10.48
N LEU A 20 -10.30 -36.12 -9.79
CA LEU A 20 -9.69 -37.32 -9.21
C LEU A 20 -10.02 -38.49 -10.15
N LEU A 21 -8.99 -39.20 -10.64
CA LEU A 21 -9.17 -40.50 -11.26
C LEU A 21 -8.12 -41.49 -10.76
N SER A 22 -8.65 -42.55 -10.17
CA SER A 22 -8.02 -43.73 -9.62
C SER A 22 -7.38 -44.62 -10.70
N GLY A 23 -6.42 -45.46 -10.28
CA GLY A 23 -5.55 -46.25 -11.14
C GLY A 23 -6.14 -47.47 -11.85
N CYS A 24 -5.28 -48.23 -12.54
CA CYS A 24 -5.46 -49.64 -12.89
C CYS A 24 -4.14 -50.19 -13.49
N GLY A 25 -3.57 -51.23 -12.89
CA GLY A 25 -2.53 -52.07 -13.50
C GLY A 25 -3.15 -53.18 -14.37
N PRO A 26 -2.37 -53.79 -15.28
CA PRO A 26 -2.13 -55.22 -15.09
C PRO A 26 -0.68 -55.66 -15.38
N GLU A 27 -0.29 -56.71 -14.64
CA GLU A 27 0.93 -57.50 -14.77
C GLU A 27 0.94 -58.33 -16.07
N GLY A 28 2.13 -58.51 -16.65
CA GLY A 28 2.38 -59.42 -17.78
C GLY A 28 3.88 -59.63 -18.06
N MET A 29 4.39 -60.80 -17.65
CA MET A 29 5.67 -61.47 -17.93
C MET A 29 6.33 -61.16 -19.31
N ASP A 30 7.61 -60.74 -19.42
CA ASP A 30 8.93 -61.44 -19.31
C ASP A 30 9.57 -61.71 -20.72
N PRO A 31 10.87 -62.05 -20.86
CA PRO A 31 11.94 -61.11 -21.23
C PRO A 31 12.62 -61.46 -22.57
N VAL A 32 13.39 -60.53 -23.17
CA VAL A 32 14.40 -60.85 -24.20
C VAL A 32 15.66 -59.98 -24.00
N PRO A 33 16.89 -60.53 -24.17
CA PRO A 33 18.09 -60.03 -23.50
C PRO A 33 19.12 -59.32 -24.43
N GLU A 34 20.09 -58.69 -23.76
CA GLU A 34 21.48 -58.36 -24.18
C GLU A 34 21.81 -57.18 -25.14
N SER A 35 22.31 -56.09 -24.51
CA SER A 35 23.60 -55.34 -24.72
C SER A 35 23.93 -54.66 -26.07
N PRO A 36 24.85 -53.65 -26.14
CA PRO A 36 25.70 -53.04 -25.10
C PRO A 36 25.73 -51.48 -25.06
N ASP A 37 26.39 -50.94 -24.02
CA ASP A 37 27.14 -49.67 -23.96
C ASP A 37 26.63 -48.41 -24.70
N ALA A 38 26.16 -47.44 -23.91
CA ALA A 38 26.52 -46.04 -24.09
C ALA A 38 26.32 -45.30 -22.76
N ALA A 39 27.39 -45.13 -22.00
CA ALA A 39 27.44 -44.17 -20.90
C ALA A 39 27.27 -42.74 -21.45
N ALA A 40 26.02 -42.31 -21.63
CA ALA A 40 25.71 -40.92 -21.92
C ALA A 40 25.70 -40.14 -20.59
N SER A 41 26.86 -39.58 -20.24
CA SER A 41 26.98 -38.56 -19.19
C SER A 41 25.92 -37.49 -19.42
N SER A 42 24.91 -37.44 -18.56
CA SER A 42 23.93 -36.36 -18.56
C SER A 42 24.65 -35.06 -18.22
N PRO A 43 24.51 -33.98 -19.00
CA PRO A 43 25.09 -32.70 -18.62
C PRO A 43 24.41 -32.23 -17.33
N VAL A 44 25.20 -32.03 -16.28
CA VAL A 44 24.76 -31.32 -15.08
C VAL A 44 24.42 -29.89 -15.52
N ALA A 45 23.15 -29.51 -15.44
CA ALA A 45 22.74 -28.14 -15.70
C ALA A 45 23.42 -27.23 -14.68
N THR A 46 24.29 -26.34 -15.15
CA THR A 46 24.83 -25.25 -14.34
C THR A 46 23.66 -24.45 -13.78
N PRO A 47 23.57 -24.19 -12.46
CA PRO A 47 22.54 -23.32 -11.93
C PRO A 47 22.71 -21.93 -12.56
N THR A 48 21.71 -21.51 -13.32
CA THR A 48 21.59 -20.12 -13.76
C THR A 48 21.33 -19.29 -12.51
N GLU A 49 22.31 -18.52 -12.06
CA GLU A 49 22.10 -17.55 -10.99
C GLU A 49 21.02 -16.57 -11.47
N THR A 50 19.88 -16.57 -10.78
CA THR A 50 18.87 -15.55 -10.98
C THR A 50 19.46 -14.25 -10.46
N PRO A 51 19.54 -13.18 -11.27
CA PRO A 51 20.07 -11.92 -10.80
C PRO A 51 19.23 -11.45 -9.62
N THR A 52 19.88 -11.20 -8.48
CA THR A 52 19.24 -10.52 -7.35
C THR A 52 18.78 -9.15 -7.85
N PRO A 53 17.50 -8.77 -7.68
CA PRO A 53 17.06 -7.45 -8.05
C PRO A 53 17.90 -6.43 -7.28
N THR A 54 18.51 -5.49 -8.00
CA THR A 54 19.16 -4.35 -7.37
C THR A 54 18.05 -3.38 -6.96
N THR A 55 17.77 -3.30 -5.67
CA THR A 55 16.87 -2.26 -5.14
C THR A 55 17.60 -0.93 -5.23
N THR A 56 17.11 -0.03 -6.06
CA THR A 56 17.53 1.38 -6.02
C THR A 56 17.14 1.94 -4.65
N PRO A 57 18.04 2.65 -3.94
CA PRO A 57 17.68 3.29 -2.69
C PRO A 57 16.70 4.43 -2.92
N ASP A 58 15.69 4.54 -2.06
CA ASP A 58 14.70 5.62 -2.10
C ASP A 58 15.34 6.98 -1.79
N PRO A 59 15.35 7.93 -2.75
CA PRO A 59 15.98 9.24 -2.55
C PRO A 59 15.24 10.14 -1.55
N TRP A 60 14.00 9.81 -1.17
CA TRP A 60 13.16 10.58 -0.25
C TRP A 60 13.20 10.06 1.19
N ALA A 61 13.86 8.93 1.43
CA ALA A 61 14.02 8.38 2.77
C ALA A 61 14.74 9.40 3.68
N GLY A 62 14.13 9.69 4.84
CA GLY A 62 14.67 10.62 5.84
C GLY A 62 14.53 12.10 5.50
N HIS A 63 13.82 12.46 4.43
CA HIS A 63 13.68 13.87 3.99
C HIS A 63 13.18 14.83 5.09
N PHE A 64 12.32 14.34 5.98
CA PHE A 64 11.74 15.11 7.07
C PHE A 64 12.38 14.86 8.45
N ASP A 65 13.42 14.02 8.54
CA ASP A 65 14.01 13.64 9.83
C ASP A 65 14.56 14.84 10.60
N ASP A 66 15.21 15.78 9.91
CA ASP A 66 15.74 17.01 10.52
C ASP A 66 14.62 17.92 11.04
N VAL A 67 13.56 18.13 10.23
CA VAL A 67 12.40 18.96 10.58
C VAL A 67 11.65 18.40 11.78
N VAL A 68 11.52 17.08 11.83
CA VAL A 68 10.94 16.35 12.96
C VAL A 68 11.81 16.48 14.20
N SER A 69 13.12 16.31 14.06
CA SER A 69 14.06 16.35 15.18
C SER A 69 14.22 17.75 15.78
N SER A 70 13.99 18.80 14.99
CA SER A 70 14.09 20.19 15.42
C SER A 70 12.76 20.82 15.87
N ALA A 71 11.66 20.05 15.89
CA ALA A 71 10.34 20.59 16.22
C ALA A 71 10.28 21.08 17.67
N GLU A 72 10.01 22.39 17.85
CA GLU A 72 9.81 23.01 19.16
C GLU A 72 8.32 23.01 19.58
N GLU A 73 7.41 22.70 18.67
CA GLU A 73 5.96 22.68 18.89
C GLU A 73 5.48 21.37 19.54
N SER A 74 4.44 21.47 20.38
CA SER A 74 3.79 20.31 20.99
C SER A 74 2.72 19.74 20.05
N TYR A 75 3.10 18.76 19.24
CA TYR A 75 2.14 17.90 18.52
C TYR A 75 1.70 16.75 19.42
N VAL A 76 0.45 16.32 19.29
CA VAL A 76 -0.01 15.10 20.00
C VAL A 76 0.55 13.85 19.34
N THR A 77 0.76 13.89 18.02
CA THR A 77 1.43 12.84 17.25
C THR A 77 1.89 13.40 15.91
N GLN A 78 2.85 12.72 15.31
CA GLN A 78 3.37 13.03 13.98
C GLN A 78 3.78 11.75 13.26
N PHE A 79 3.66 11.76 11.93
CA PHE A 79 4.07 10.68 11.05
C PHE A 79 4.87 11.26 9.89
N TRP A 80 5.92 10.57 9.46
CA TRP A 80 6.67 11.00 8.29
C TRP A 80 7.29 9.80 7.60
N GLY A 81 7.65 9.99 6.33
CA GLY A 81 8.25 8.94 5.52
C GLY A 81 8.29 9.35 4.05
N SER A 82 8.48 8.33 3.21
CA SER A 82 8.46 8.45 1.76
C SER A 82 7.32 7.64 1.15
N PHE A 83 6.89 8.04 -0.04
CA PHE A 83 5.91 7.30 -0.84
C PHE A 83 6.51 6.07 -1.54
N GLY A 84 7.85 5.91 -1.50
CA GLY A 84 8.60 4.80 -2.06
C GLY A 84 9.22 5.08 -3.44
N ASP A 85 9.85 4.05 -4.00
CA ASP A 85 10.59 4.12 -5.26
C ASP A 85 9.68 4.38 -6.48
N PRO A 86 10.19 5.06 -7.53
CA PRO A 86 9.48 5.20 -8.80
C PRO A 86 9.00 3.84 -9.35
N GLY A 87 7.69 3.69 -9.55
CA GLY A 87 7.07 2.45 -10.03
C GLY A 87 6.63 1.47 -8.93
N GLY A 88 6.98 1.71 -7.67
CA GLY A 88 6.47 1.02 -6.47
C GLY A 88 5.61 1.90 -5.56
N VAL A 89 5.40 3.17 -5.94
CA VAL A 89 4.65 4.15 -5.18
C VAL A 89 3.17 3.76 -5.01
N GLY A 90 2.69 3.84 -3.76
CA GLY A 90 1.27 3.67 -3.42
C GLY A 90 0.84 4.58 -2.27
N PRO A 91 -0.45 4.53 -1.88
CA PRO A 91 -0.97 5.35 -0.81
C PRO A 91 -0.26 5.06 0.52
N SER A 92 0.15 6.10 1.23
CA SER A 92 0.64 6.01 2.59
C SER A 92 -0.52 6.08 3.57
N ARG A 93 -0.67 5.07 4.42
CA ARG A 93 -1.70 5.00 5.47
C ARG A 93 -1.04 5.08 6.84
N ASN A 94 -1.36 6.13 7.58
CA ASN A 94 -0.81 6.40 8.91
C ASN A 94 -1.94 6.37 9.93
N GLU A 95 -1.74 5.67 11.04
CA GLU A 95 -2.79 5.44 12.03
C GLU A 95 -2.27 5.72 13.44
N ASN A 96 -3.03 6.49 14.21
CA ASN A 96 -2.85 6.63 15.65
C ASN A 96 -4.12 6.15 16.36
N SER A 97 -4.09 4.96 16.98
CA SER A 97 -5.22 4.38 17.72
C SER A 97 -5.31 4.83 19.18
N THR A 98 -4.48 5.80 19.61
CA THR A 98 -4.43 6.28 21.01
C THR A 98 -5.12 7.64 21.21
N LEU A 99 -5.38 8.39 20.14
CA LEU A 99 -6.06 9.69 20.21
C LEU A 99 -7.47 9.55 20.77
N GLU A 100 -7.76 10.24 21.88
CA GLU A 100 -9.08 10.23 22.50
C GLU A 100 -10.10 11.01 21.65
N PRO A 101 -11.41 10.73 21.80
CA PRO A 101 -12.46 11.51 21.14
C PRO A 101 -12.34 13.01 21.41
N GLY A 102 -12.63 13.83 20.40
CA GLY A 102 -12.57 15.29 20.49
C GLY A 102 -12.01 15.96 19.23
N PRO A 103 -11.80 17.29 19.27
CA PRO A 103 -11.40 18.06 18.11
C PRO A 103 -9.87 18.06 17.90
N TYR A 104 -9.46 17.89 16.63
CA TYR A 104 -8.05 17.87 16.23
C TYR A 104 -7.81 18.69 14.96
N GLY A 105 -6.61 19.26 14.87
CA GLY A 105 -6.03 19.78 13.63
C GLY A 105 -5.13 18.73 13.01
N VAL A 106 -5.17 18.62 11.67
CA VAL A 106 -4.25 17.80 10.89
C VAL A 106 -3.55 18.72 9.88
N SER A 107 -2.23 18.74 9.88
CA SER A 107 -1.43 19.42 8.86
C SER A 107 -0.58 18.41 8.09
N VAL A 108 -0.39 18.70 6.80
CA VAL A 108 0.38 17.88 5.88
C VAL A 108 1.41 18.75 5.16
N ALA A 109 2.66 18.36 5.23
CA ALA A 109 3.71 18.80 4.31
C ALA A 109 4.09 17.64 3.39
N CYS A 110 4.45 17.96 2.16
CA CYS A 110 4.92 16.99 1.18
C CYS A 110 5.89 17.63 0.20
N ALA A 111 6.79 16.81 -0.35
CA ALA A 111 7.78 17.19 -1.34
C ALA A 111 7.95 16.06 -2.36
N GLY A 112 8.18 16.40 -3.63
CA GLY A 112 8.29 15.44 -4.73
C GLY A 112 7.19 15.62 -5.76
N PRO A 113 5.95 15.16 -5.51
CA PRO A 113 4.81 15.42 -6.38
C PRO A 113 4.40 16.90 -6.36
N ASP A 114 3.55 17.31 -7.30
CA ASP A 114 2.92 18.63 -7.29
C ASP A 114 1.82 18.73 -6.21
N SER A 115 1.11 17.62 -5.95
CA SER A 115 0.09 17.52 -4.92
C SER A 115 -0.12 16.08 -4.46
N VAL A 116 -0.68 15.89 -3.27
CA VAL A 116 -1.14 14.59 -2.78
C VAL A 116 -2.61 14.65 -2.40
N MET A 117 -3.35 13.56 -2.62
CA MET A 117 -4.73 13.44 -2.15
C MET A 117 -4.72 12.95 -0.70
N ALA A 118 -5.16 13.80 0.22
CA ALA A 118 -5.31 13.50 1.63
C ALA A 118 -6.74 13.08 1.95
N THR A 119 -6.88 12.05 2.78
CA THR A 119 -8.14 11.63 3.40
C THR A 119 -7.92 11.43 4.88
N VAL A 120 -8.93 11.75 5.69
CA VAL A 120 -8.89 11.56 7.13
C VAL A 120 -10.14 10.81 7.56
N GLU A 121 -9.94 9.73 8.29
CA GLU A 121 -11.01 8.86 8.77
C GLU A 121 -10.80 8.54 10.25
N SER A 122 -11.87 8.22 10.97
CA SER A 122 -11.72 7.57 12.27
C SER A 122 -11.17 6.15 12.08
N SER A 123 -10.56 5.56 13.12
CA SER A 123 -10.13 4.15 13.08
C SER A 123 -11.29 3.16 12.82
N ALA A 124 -12.55 3.58 12.98
CA ALA A 124 -13.73 2.79 12.62
C ALA A 124 -14.10 2.87 11.12
N GLY A 125 -13.35 3.63 10.31
CA GLY A 125 -13.61 3.83 8.88
C GLY A 125 -14.69 4.87 8.57
N VAL A 126 -14.95 5.80 9.49
CA VAL A 126 -15.87 6.93 9.24
C VAL A 126 -15.09 8.08 8.61
N PRO A 127 -15.48 8.58 7.43
CA PRO A 127 -14.80 9.71 6.81
C PRO A 127 -15.04 11.00 7.60
N LEU A 128 -13.96 11.70 7.95
CA LEU A 128 -13.96 12.97 8.68
C LEU A 128 -13.56 14.13 7.76
N VAL A 129 -12.61 13.89 6.86
CA VAL A 129 -12.27 14.78 5.74
C VAL A 129 -12.36 13.97 4.47
N GLU A 130 -13.27 14.38 3.58
CA GLU A 130 -13.34 13.83 2.23
C GLU A 130 -12.05 14.12 1.47
N SER A 131 -11.77 13.29 0.45
CA SER A 131 -10.53 13.38 -0.33
C SER A 131 -10.26 14.82 -0.81
N MET A 132 -9.13 15.38 -0.40
CA MET A 132 -8.72 16.75 -0.66
C MET A 132 -7.30 16.79 -1.23
N ALA A 133 -7.09 17.59 -2.27
CA ALA A 133 -5.76 17.83 -2.80
C ALA A 133 -4.96 18.76 -1.87
N VAL A 134 -3.80 18.30 -1.43
CA VAL A 134 -2.81 19.06 -0.67
C VAL A 134 -1.68 19.44 -1.61
N PRO A 135 -1.44 20.74 -1.89
CA PRO A 135 -0.32 21.15 -2.71
C PRO A 135 0.99 20.87 -2.00
N CYS A 136 1.94 20.27 -2.72
CA CYS A 136 3.29 20.08 -2.24
C CYS A 136 4.14 21.26 -2.69
N SER A 137 4.98 21.75 -1.79
CA SER A 137 5.90 22.84 -2.09
C SER A 137 7.30 22.28 -2.30
N ALA A 138 8.04 22.85 -3.27
CA ALA A 138 9.46 22.53 -3.43
C ALA A 138 10.26 22.92 -2.17
N ASP A 139 9.80 23.95 -1.46
CA ASP A 139 10.21 24.27 -0.09
C ASP A 139 9.49 23.34 0.88
N SER A 140 10.19 22.29 1.33
CA SER A 140 9.66 21.16 2.09
C SER A 140 9.03 21.52 3.44
N THR A 141 9.15 22.76 3.91
CA THR A 141 8.63 23.19 5.21
C THR A 141 7.21 23.77 5.14
N MET A 142 6.62 23.94 3.96
CA MET A 142 5.27 24.50 3.87
C MET A 142 4.23 23.43 4.21
N GLU A 143 3.57 23.60 5.35
CA GLU A 143 2.47 22.76 5.80
C GLU A 143 1.13 23.31 5.35
N THR A 144 0.28 22.44 4.82
CA THR A 144 -1.13 22.73 4.53
C THR A 144 -1.99 22.18 5.66
N ALA A 145 -2.76 23.05 6.31
CA ALA A 145 -3.75 22.63 7.28
C ALA A 145 -4.99 22.07 6.57
N LEU A 146 -5.40 20.87 6.97
CA LEU A 146 -6.68 20.28 6.57
C LEU A 146 -7.83 20.89 7.40
N PRO A 147 -9.09 20.71 6.98
CA PRO A 147 -10.24 21.04 7.83
C PRO A 147 -10.11 20.37 9.20
N ALA A 148 -10.50 21.10 10.25
CA ALA A 148 -10.53 20.55 11.60
C ALA A 148 -11.47 19.34 11.65
N VAL A 149 -11.07 18.31 12.38
CA VAL A 149 -11.82 17.06 12.53
C VAL A 149 -12.31 16.91 13.95
N ASP A 150 -13.49 16.34 14.12
CA ASP A 150 -14.01 15.92 15.43
C ASP A 150 -14.03 14.39 15.45
N LEU A 151 -13.20 13.79 16.32
CA LEU A 151 -13.11 12.35 16.47
C LEU A 151 -14.30 11.84 17.31
N PRO A 152 -15.22 11.04 16.74
CA PRO A 152 -16.35 10.48 17.49
C PRO A 152 -15.93 9.35 18.44
N ASP A 153 -14.85 8.66 18.07
CA ASP A 153 -14.29 7.51 18.76
C ASP A 153 -12.77 7.65 18.83
N ARG A 154 -12.14 6.77 19.62
CA ARG A 154 -10.69 6.74 19.71
C ARG A 154 -10.07 6.38 18.36
N GLY A 155 -9.08 7.16 17.97
CA GLY A 155 -8.16 6.85 16.88
C GLY A 155 -8.47 7.51 15.54
N LEU A 156 -7.40 7.83 14.82
CA LEU A 156 -7.41 8.54 13.55
C LEU A 156 -6.56 7.80 12.53
N VAL A 157 -7.02 7.78 11.28
CA VAL A 157 -6.29 7.29 10.12
C VAL A 157 -6.16 8.44 9.12
N VAL A 158 -4.95 8.70 8.67
CA VAL A 158 -4.65 9.65 7.60
C VAL A 158 -4.05 8.89 6.44
N THR A 159 -4.68 8.98 5.27
CA THR A 159 -4.16 8.38 4.03
C THR A 159 -3.77 9.46 3.05
N LEU A 160 -2.55 9.37 2.51
CA LEU A 160 -2.01 10.26 1.49
C LEU A 160 -1.74 9.44 0.21
N ASP A 161 -2.27 9.88 -0.93
CA ASP A 161 -2.01 9.28 -2.23
C ASP A 161 -1.29 10.29 -3.14
N SER A 162 -0.08 9.95 -3.56
CA SER A 162 0.74 10.77 -4.49
C SER A 162 0.53 10.40 -5.96
N GLU A 163 -0.49 9.61 -6.29
CA GLU A 163 -0.84 9.22 -7.66
C GLU A 163 0.30 8.51 -8.43
N ARG A 164 1.12 7.77 -7.69
CA ARG A 164 2.33 7.05 -8.14
C ARG A 164 3.58 7.92 -8.34
N GLU A 165 3.55 9.16 -7.89
CA GLU A 165 4.72 10.02 -7.91
C GLU A 165 5.57 9.83 -6.64
N PRO A 166 6.90 9.65 -6.76
CA PRO A 166 7.78 9.49 -5.61
C PRO A 166 7.88 10.81 -4.85
N GLY A 167 8.03 10.72 -3.53
CA GLY A 167 8.11 11.90 -2.68
C GLY A 167 8.25 11.56 -1.21
N ALA A 168 8.29 12.60 -0.40
CA ALA A 168 8.21 12.51 1.06
C ALA A 168 6.96 13.19 1.58
N TYR A 169 6.54 12.79 2.78
CA TYR A 169 5.45 13.44 3.51
C TYR A 169 5.76 13.57 5.01
N LEU A 170 5.11 14.55 5.62
CA LEU A 170 5.04 14.78 7.05
C LEU A 170 3.59 15.11 7.41
N ILE A 171 3.03 14.38 8.35
CA ILE A 171 1.70 14.59 8.91
C ILE A 171 1.87 14.97 10.37
N ARG A 172 1.27 16.07 10.80
CA ARG A 172 1.26 16.51 12.19
C ARG A 172 -0.17 16.64 12.67
N ILE A 173 -0.39 16.25 13.92
CA ILE A 173 -1.70 16.26 14.55
C ILE A 173 -1.59 17.07 15.84
N THR A 174 -2.49 18.04 16.00
CA THR A 174 -2.62 18.88 17.19
C THR A 174 -4.00 18.72 17.79
N GLN A 175 -4.11 18.79 19.11
CA GLN A 175 -5.40 18.90 19.76
C GLN A 175 -5.89 20.35 19.65
N GLN A 176 -7.17 20.54 19.31
CA GLN A 176 -7.81 21.86 19.32
C GLN A 176 -8.50 22.06 20.67
N GLU A 177 -8.42 23.25 21.24
CA GLU A 177 -9.12 23.62 22.49
C GLU A 177 -10.48 24.28 22.23
#